data_AF-A0A2P6WA23-F1
#
_entry.id   AF-A0A2P6WA23-F1
#
_cell.length_a   1.000
_cell.length_b   1.000
_cell.length_c   1.000
_cell.angle_alpha   90.00
_cell.angle_beta   90.00
_cell.angle_gamma   90.00
#
_symmetry.space_group_name_H-M   'P 1'
#
loop_
_entity.id
_entity.type
_entity.pdbx_description
1 polymer ?
#
loop_
_entity_poly.entity_id
_entity_poly.type
_entity_poly.pdbx_seq_one_letter_code
_entity_poly.pdbx_strand_id
1 'polypeptide(L)'
;MSGMKIQEEVVRRRQTIAVDQPERAYPEIRDLLERRMAFDHVTEEKYYTDVDEGNVRSKIVTEEAFDKHTAEILEIFTVINKESRELDLQIKGKLVTSYPVTGWKGTLWYYAYRALYEKFLYGEVRKEWEHAVEDKTEQLMNRVRQNLETV
;
A
#
# COMPACT_ATOMS: atom_id res chain seq x y z
N MET A 1 22.42 5.19 -7.29
CA MET A 1 23.16 4.38 -6.29
C MET A 1 22.42 3.07 -6.13
N SER A 2 23.08 1.92 -6.31
CA SER A 2 22.45 0.61 -6.14
C SER A 2 22.34 0.30 -4.65
N GLY A 3 21.11 0.27 -4.12
CA GLY A 3 20.81 -0.10 -2.73
C GLY A 3 20.15 -1.47 -2.70
N MET A 4 20.35 -2.24 -1.63
CA MET A 4 19.65 -3.50 -1.44
C MET A 4 18.27 -3.18 -0.87
N LYS A 5 17.22 -3.72 -1.50
CA LYS A 5 15.84 -3.62 -1.05
C LYS A 5 15.33 -5.00 -0.67
N ILE A 6 15.01 -5.19 0.60
CA ILE A 6 14.23 -6.34 1.07
C ILE A 6 12.77 -5.89 1.06
N GLN A 7 11.90 -6.65 0.39
CA GLN A 7 10.48 -6.37 0.31
C GLN A 7 9.71 -7.61 0.73
N GLU A 8 8.84 -7.42 1.71
CA GLU A 8 7.98 -8.45 2.26
C GLU A 8 6.53 -8.02 2.12
N GLU A 9 5.69 -8.89 1.57
CA GLU A 9 4.25 -8.66 1.53
C GLU A 9 3.67 -9.15 2.85
N VAL A 10 3.15 -8.21 3.64
CA VAL A 10 2.58 -8.49 4.96
C VAL A 10 1.11 -8.87 4.81
N VAL A 11 0.37 -8.07 4.04
CA VAL A 11 -1.08 -8.22 3.92
C VAL A 11 -1.54 -7.99 2.50
N ARG A 12 -2.53 -8.78 2.09
CA ARG A 12 -3.27 -8.57 0.84
C ARG A 12 -4.75 -8.66 1.13
N ARG A 13 -5.49 -7.61 0.76
CA ARG A 13 -6.94 -7.58 0.84
C ARG A 13 -7.52 -7.18 -0.51
N ARG A 14 -8.71 -7.71 -0.79
CA ARG A 14 -9.54 -7.33 -1.93
C ARG A 14 -10.98 -7.32 -1.48
N GLN A 15 -11.72 -6.31 -1.87
CA GLN A 15 -13.15 -6.23 -1.66
C GLN A 15 -13.81 -5.55 -2.85
N THR A 16 -15.05 -5.92 -3.12
CA THR A 16 -15.90 -5.20 -4.05
C THR A 16 -17.07 -4.64 -3.27
N ILE A 17 -17.34 -3.35 -3.39
CA ILE A 17 -18.45 -2.68 -2.71
C ILE A 17 -19.39 -2.03 -3.73
N ALA A 18 -20.68 -2.01 -3.41
CA ALA A 18 -21.67 -1.25 -4.18
C ALA A 18 -21.57 0.23 -3.80
N VAL A 19 -21.48 1.11 -4.80
CA VAL A 19 -21.31 2.55 -4.63
C VAL A 19 -22.55 3.32 -5.05
N ASP A 20 -23.03 4.23 -4.21
CA ASP A 20 -24.18 5.07 -4.55
C ASP A 20 -23.81 6.07 -5.65
N GLN A 21 -22.71 6.79 -5.50
CA GLN A 21 -22.27 7.83 -6.44
C GLN A 21 -20.91 7.46 -7.04
N PRO A 22 -20.86 6.60 -8.09
CA PRO A 22 -19.60 6.11 -8.64
C PRO A 22 -18.71 7.24 -9.19
N GLU A 23 -19.28 8.38 -9.60
CA GLU A 23 -18.47 9.53 -10.05
C GLU A 23 -17.68 10.19 -8.91
N ARG A 24 -18.14 10.03 -7.66
CA ARG A 24 -17.48 10.58 -6.46
C ARG A 24 -16.52 9.60 -5.82
N ALA A 25 -16.57 8.33 -6.18
CA ALA A 25 -15.71 7.29 -5.59
C ALA A 25 -14.22 7.64 -5.71
N TYR A 26 -13.76 8.03 -6.91
CA TYR A 26 -12.35 8.36 -7.11
C TYR A 26 -11.91 9.63 -6.35
N PRO A 27 -12.60 10.80 -6.47
CA PRO A 27 -12.28 11.98 -5.66
C PRO A 27 -12.24 11.70 -4.16
N GLU A 28 -13.16 10.87 -3.65
CA GLU A 28 -13.24 10.50 -2.24
C GLU A 28 -12.05 9.64 -1.80
N ILE A 29 -11.67 8.64 -2.60
CA ILE A 29 -10.47 7.82 -2.35
C ILE A 29 -9.22 8.70 -2.36
N ARG A 30 -9.11 9.61 -3.33
CA ARG A 30 -7.99 10.54 -3.40
C ARG A 30 -7.91 11.43 -2.17
N ASP A 31 -9.02 12.05 -1.76
CA ASP A 31 -9.06 12.88 -0.55
C ASP A 31 -8.78 12.06 0.73
N LEU A 32 -9.25 10.81 0.77
CA LEU A 32 -8.95 9.89 1.87
C LEU A 32 -7.45 9.68 2.03
N LEU A 33 -6.75 9.39 0.92
CA LEU A 33 -5.32 9.10 0.92
C LEU A 33 -4.46 10.36 1.09
N GLU A 34 -4.81 11.48 0.47
CA GLU A 34 -3.99 12.71 0.51
C GLU A 34 -4.19 13.54 1.79
N ARG A 35 -5.36 13.45 2.44
CA ARG A 35 -5.73 14.41 3.51
C ARG A 35 -6.24 13.78 4.81
N ARG A 36 -6.88 12.62 4.75
CA ARG A 36 -7.55 12.02 5.92
C ARG A 36 -6.79 10.84 6.51
N MET A 37 -5.85 10.28 5.77
CA MET A 37 -4.86 9.33 6.25
C MET A 37 -3.49 9.99 6.22
N ALA A 38 -2.69 9.74 7.24
CA ALA A 38 -1.32 10.23 7.28
C ALA A 38 -0.44 9.26 6.48
N PHE A 39 0.15 9.75 5.39
CA PHE A 39 1.20 9.09 4.63
C PHE A 39 2.27 10.15 4.32
N ASP A 40 3.54 9.75 4.24
CA ASP A 40 4.62 10.68 3.89
C ASP A 40 4.56 11.04 2.41
N HIS A 41 4.26 10.04 1.57
CA HIS A 41 4.13 10.20 0.14
C HIS A 41 2.94 9.42 -0.41
N VAL A 42 2.21 10.04 -1.35
CA VAL A 42 1.14 9.41 -2.13
C VAL A 42 1.44 9.67 -3.59
N THR A 43 1.62 8.61 -4.37
CA THR A 43 1.96 8.68 -5.79
C THR A 43 0.97 7.86 -6.61
N GLU A 44 0.34 8.47 -7.60
CA GLU A 44 -0.44 7.73 -8.59
C GLU A 44 0.48 7.29 -9.73
N GLU A 45 0.76 5.98 -9.81
CA GLU A 45 1.63 5.43 -10.86
C GLU A 45 0.89 5.24 -12.17
N LYS A 46 -0.41 4.94 -12.11
CA LYS A 46 -1.22 4.62 -13.28
C LYS A 46 -2.65 5.11 -13.08
N TYR A 47 -3.19 5.77 -14.09
CA TYR A 47 -4.60 6.17 -14.17
C TYR A 47 -5.11 5.91 -15.58
N TYR A 48 -6.22 5.19 -15.69
CA TYR A 48 -6.86 4.87 -16.97
C TYR A 48 -8.36 5.07 -16.83
N THR A 49 -8.96 5.76 -17.78
CA THR A 49 -10.41 5.83 -17.93
C THR A 49 -10.77 5.08 -19.20
N ASP A 50 -11.43 3.95 -19.07
CA ASP A 50 -12.02 3.22 -20.18
C ASP A 50 -13.39 3.82 -20.45
N VAL A 51 -13.50 4.54 -21.57
CA VAL A 51 -14.72 5.24 -21.96
C VAL A 51 -15.76 4.24 -22.49
N ASP A 52 -15.31 3.14 -23.10
CA ASP A 52 -16.19 2.14 -23.71
C ASP A 52 -16.76 1.19 -22.66
N GLU A 53 -15.97 0.81 -21.64
CA GLU A 53 -16.42 -0.04 -20.54
C GLU A 53 -16.95 0.74 -19.31
N GLY A 54 -16.94 2.08 -19.36
CA GLY A 54 -17.37 2.92 -18.23
C GLY A 54 -16.52 2.76 -16.96
N ASN A 55 -15.29 2.27 -17.10
CA ASN A 55 -14.41 1.89 -15.99
C ASN A 55 -13.35 2.97 -15.70
N VAL A 56 -13.15 3.31 -14.43
CA VAL A 56 -11.98 4.07 -13.96
C VAL A 56 -11.04 3.14 -13.23
N ARG A 57 -9.81 3.01 -13.71
CA ARG A 57 -8.77 2.16 -13.11
C ARG A 57 -7.62 3.04 -12.62
N SER A 58 -7.19 2.83 -11.37
CA SER A 58 -6.01 3.51 -10.83
C SER A 58 -5.13 2.56 -10.04
N LYS A 59 -3.82 2.82 -10.09
CA LYS A 59 -2.81 2.24 -9.20
C LYS A 59 -2.16 3.38 -8.42
N ILE A 60 -2.43 3.41 -7.12
CA ILE A 60 -1.87 4.37 -6.18
C ILE A 60 -0.88 3.64 -5.30
N VAL A 61 0.27 4.26 -5.05
CA VAL A 61 1.30 3.77 -4.13
C VAL A 61 1.47 4.82 -3.03
N THR A 62 1.33 4.38 -1.79
CA THR A 62 1.59 5.21 -0.61
C THR A 62 2.84 4.71 0.09
N GLU A 63 3.56 5.62 0.73
CA GLU A 63 4.77 5.34 1.50
C GLU A 63 4.72 6.06 2.85
N GLU A 64 5.11 5.35 3.90
CA GLU A 64 5.28 5.88 5.25
C GLU A 64 6.50 5.26 5.92
N ALA A 65 7.42 6.10 6.41
CA ALA A 65 8.64 5.66 7.05
C ALA A 65 8.42 5.27 8.52
N PHE A 66 8.76 4.04 8.88
CA PHE A 66 8.85 3.63 10.29
C PHE A 66 10.18 4.03 10.91
N ASP A 67 11.27 3.87 10.15
CA ASP A 67 12.59 4.31 10.56
C ASP A 67 13.44 4.74 9.35
N LYS A 68 14.74 4.98 9.57
CA LYS A 68 15.68 5.42 8.53
C LYS A 68 15.81 4.43 7.34
N HIS A 69 15.48 3.17 7.55
CA HIS A 69 15.71 2.08 6.61
C HIS A 69 14.43 1.39 6.17
N THR A 70 13.36 1.49 6.95
CA THR A 70 12.14 0.70 6.80
C THR A 70 10.95 1.62 6.58
N ALA A 71 10.19 1.31 5.54
CA ALA A 71 8.95 1.98 5.22
C ALA A 71 7.84 0.97 4.96
N GLU A 72 6.63 1.35 5.32
CA GLU A 72 5.40 0.78 4.80
C GLU A 72 5.20 1.25 3.36
N ILE A 73 4.82 0.33 2.48
CA ILE A 73 4.32 0.64 1.15
C ILE A 73 2.96 -0.02 0.96
N LEU A 74 1.91 0.77 0.75
CA LEU A 74 0.61 0.24 0.30
C LEU A 74 0.48 0.43 -1.21
N GLU A 75 0.30 -0.66 -1.94
CA GLU A 75 -0.13 -0.63 -3.35
C GLU A 75 -1.65 -0.81 -3.41
N ILE A 76 -2.33 0.22 -3.85
CA ILE A 76 -3.79 0.32 -3.90
C ILE A 76 -4.21 0.28 -5.37
N PHE A 77 -5.02 -0.71 -5.72
CA PHE A 77 -5.59 -0.88 -7.05
C PHE A 77 -7.10 -0.65 -6.94
N THR A 78 -7.60 0.31 -7.70
CA THR A 78 -9.04 0.65 -7.74
C THR A 78 -9.57 0.41 -9.14
N VAL A 79 -10.73 -0.25 -9.23
CA VAL A 79 -11.53 -0.33 -10.45
C VAL A 79 -12.94 0.11 -10.11
N ILE A 80 -13.37 1.25 -10.63
CA ILE A 80 -14.71 1.80 -10.44
C ILE A 80 -15.47 1.57 -11.73
N ASN A 81 -16.55 0.79 -11.68
CA ASN A 81 -17.46 0.61 -12.79
C ASN A 81 -18.68 1.51 -12.58
N LYS A 82 -18.87 2.48 -13.48
CA LYS A 82 -19.99 3.44 -13.39
C LYS A 82 -21.34 2.82 -13.73
N GLU A 83 -21.35 1.80 -14.58
CA GLU A 83 -22.57 1.13 -15.03
C GLU A 83 -23.09 0.14 -13.98
N SER A 84 -22.22 -0.76 -13.49
CA SER A 84 -22.59 -1.71 -12.42
C SER A 84 -22.65 -1.05 -11.05
N ARG A 85 -22.13 0.18 -10.92
CA ARG A 85 -22.06 0.93 -9.65
C ARG A 85 -21.29 0.15 -8.59
N GLU A 86 -20.14 -0.39 -8.98
CA GLU A 86 -19.27 -1.17 -8.11
C GLU A 86 -17.87 -0.56 -8.07
N LEU A 87 -17.25 -0.62 -6.90
CA LEU A 87 -15.84 -0.35 -6.69
C LEU A 87 -15.16 -1.66 -6.28
N ASP A 88 -14.27 -2.16 -7.11
CA ASP A 88 -13.30 -3.20 -6.74
C ASP A 88 -12.02 -2.54 -6.22
N LEU A 89 -11.70 -2.81 -4.97
CA LEU A 89 -10.55 -2.27 -4.26
C LEU A 89 -9.65 -3.42 -3.83
N GLN A 90 -8.41 -3.40 -4.29
CA GLN A 90 -7.37 -4.32 -3.86
C GLN A 90 -6.21 -3.54 -3.24
N ILE A 91 -5.79 -3.94 -2.04
CA ILE A 91 -4.67 -3.33 -1.32
C ILE A 91 -3.63 -4.40 -1.02
N LYS A 92 -2.37 -4.09 -1.28
CA LYS A 92 -1.21 -4.88 -0.87
C LYS A 92 -0.33 -4.04 0.05
N GLY A 93 -0.28 -4.40 1.33
CA GLY A 93 0.60 -3.79 2.30
C GLY A 93 1.94 -4.52 2.34
N LYS A 94 3.02 -3.76 2.25
CA LYS A 94 4.39 -4.29 2.19
C LYS A 94 5.27 -3.57 3.18
N LEU A 95 6.19 -4.31 3.78
CA LEU A 95 7.33 -3.74 4.47
C LEU A 95 8.53 -3.74 3.53
N VAL A 96 9.13 -2.57 3.38
CA VAL A 96 10.29 -2.36 2.54
C VAL A 96 11.43 -1.88 3.40
N THR A 97 12.50 -2.66 3.45
CA THR A 97 13.74 -2.26 4.13
C THR A 97 14.86 -2.06 3.12
N SER A 98 15.43 -0.85 3.12
CA SER A 98 16.46 -0.40 2.18
C SER A 98 17.79 -0.17 2.88
N TYR A 99 18.85 -0.79 2.35
CA TYR A 99 20.20 -0.66 2.86
C TYR A 99 21.17 -0.08 1.84
N PRO A 100 22.06 0.83 2.29
CA PRO A 100 23.14 1.30 1.44
C PRO A 100 24.14 0.16 1.20
N VAL A 101 24.41 -0.12 -0.07
CA VAL A 101 25.40 -1.13 -0.49
C VAL A 101 26.65 -0.40 -0.96
N THR A 102 27.65 -0.33 -0.09
CA THR A 102 28.98 0.19 -0.45
C THR A 102 30.09 -0.73 0.08
N GLY A 103 31.08 -1.01 -0.77
CA GLY A 103 32.23 -1.87 -0.43
C GLY A 103 31.85 -3.31 -0.10
N TRP A 104 32.36 -3.84 1.02
CA TRP A 104 32.13 -5.22 1.49
C TRP A 104 30.65 -5.54 1.81
N LYS A 105 29.81 -4.51 1.93
CA LYS A 105 28.35 -4.63 2.16
C LYS A 105 27.57 -5.12 0.92
N GLY A 106 28.25 -5.33 -0.21
CA GLY A 106 27.68 -5.98 -1.40
C GLY A 106 27.88 -7.49 -1.47
N THR A 107 28.44 -8.11 -0.44
CA THR A 107 28.79 -9.54 -0.44
C THR A 107 27.64 -10.43 0.06
N LEU A 108 27.59 -11.67 -0.44
CA LEU A 108 26.62 -12.70 -0.02
C LEU A 108 26.60 -12.94 1.50
N TRP A 109 27.75 -12.88 2.16
CA TRP A 109 27.85 -13.03 3.61
C TRP A 109 27.20 -11.89 4.39
N TYR A 110 27.34 -10.65 3.91
CA TYR A 110 26.65 -9.51 4.50
C TYR A 110 25.13 -9.65 4.34
N TYR A 111 24.66 -10.19 3.21
CA TYR A 111 23.25 -10.48 2.98
C TYR A 111 22.70 -11.54 3.93
N ALA A 112 23.41 -12.66 4.10
CA ALA A 112 23.02 -13.71 5.04
C ALA A 112 23.01 -13.21 6.49
N TYR A 113 24.04 -12.44 6.89
CA TYR A 113 24.10 -11.85 8.22
C TYR A 113 22.94 -10.88 8.48
N ARG A 114 22.60 -9.99 7.54
CA ARG A 114 21.51 -9.02 7.73
C ARG A 114 20.14 -9.70 7.76
N ALA A 115 19.90 -10.69 6.90
CA ALA A 115 18.66 -11.46 6.93
C ALA A 115 18.47 -12.20 8.28
N LEU A 116 19.55 -12.76 8.84
CA LEU A 116 19.53 -13.39 10.16
C LEU A 116 19.36 -12.35 11.28
N TYR A 117 20.09 -11.24 11.23
CA TYR A 117 19.98 -10.14 12.19
C TYR A 117 18.57 -9.58 12.24
N GLU A 118 17.94 -9.34 11.09
CA GLU A 118 16.54 -8.91 11.01
C GLU A 118 15.60 -9.93 11.65
N LYS A 119 15.77 -11.21 11.28
CA LYS A 119 14.89 -12.28 11.75
C LYS A 119 14.99 -12.54 13.25
N PHE A 120 16.18 -12.39 13.85
CA PHE A 120 16.44 -12.77 15.24
C PHE A 120 16.52 -11.60 16.22
N LEU A 121 16.98 -10.42 15.81
CA LEU A 121 17.16 -9.26 16.70
C LEU A 121 16.11 -8.16 16.47
N TYR A 122 15.53 -8.08 15.28
CA TYR A 122 14.46 -7.13 14.95
C TYR A 122 13.09 -7.79 14.84
N GLY A 123 12.98 -9.09 15.12
CA GLY A 123 11.74 -9.85 14.92
C GLY A 123 10.55 -9.33 15.73
N GLU A 124 10.75 -8.83 16.96
CA GLU A 124 9.66 -8.26 17.77
C GLU A 124 9.19 -6.91 17.21
N VAL A 125 10.10 -5.98 16.95
CA VAL A 125 9.78 -4.67 16.35
C VAL A 125 9.17 -4.83 14.95
N ARG A 126 9.65 -5.80 14.17
CA ARG A 126 9.12 -6.09 12.84
C ARG A 126 7.69 -6.62 12.91
N LYS A 127 7.37 -7.49 13.87
CA LYS A 127 5.98 -7.92 14.11
C LYS A 127 5.08 -6.75 14.47
N GLU A 128 5.55 -5.82 15.28
CA GLU A 128 4.79 -4.61 15.59
C GLU A 128 4.52 -3.78 14.33
N TRP A 129 5.51 -3.63 13.44
CA TRP A 129 5.31 -2.96 12.15
C TRP A 129 4.38 -3.74 11.22
N GLU A 130 4.50 -5.06 11.15
CA GLU A 130 3.59 -5.92 10.37
C GLU A 130 2.14 -5.71 10.81
N HIS A 131 1.88 -5.74 12.12
CA HIS A 131 0.57 -5.44 12.68
C HIS A 131 0.12 -4.00 12.37
N ALA A 132 1.02 -3.02 12.42
CA ALA A 132 0.68 -1.65 12.03
C ALA A 132 0.25 -1.54 10.55
N VAL A 133 0.92 -2.25 9.64
CA VAL A 133 0.55 -2.31 8.21
C VAL A 133 -0.81 -3.00 8.03
N GLU A 134 -1.05 -4.09 8.75
CA GLU A 134 -2.33 -4.81 8.75
C GLU A 134 -3.48 -3.92 9.21
N ASP A 135 -3.32 -3.29 10.38
CA ASP A 135 -4.31 -2.41 10.99
C ASP A 135 -4.61 -1.22 10.09
N LYS A 136 -3.58 -0.60 9.49
CA LYS A 136 -3.77 0.55 8.59
C LYS A 136 -4.47 0.14 7.30
N THR A 137 -4.16 -1.03 6.76
CA THR A 137 -4.86 -1.59 5.60
C THR A 137 -6.35 -1.81 5.92
N GLU A 138 -6.66 -2.35 7.09
CA GLU A 138 -8.04 -2.54 7.54
C GLU A 138 -8.76 -1.22 7.76
N GLN A 139 -8.10 -0.23 8.38
CA GLN A 139 -8.65 1.11 8.55
C GLN A 139 -8.98 1.78 7.21
N LEU A 140 -8.08 1.68 6.22
CA LEU A 140 -8.32 2.20 4.87
C LEU A 140 -9.55 1.53 4.26
N MET A 141 -9.64 0.20 4.29
CA MET A 141 -10.79 -0.55 3.76
C MET A 141 -12.10 -0.15 4.42
N ASN A 142 -12.10 -0.05 5.75
CA ASN A 142 -13.27 0.36 6.52
C ASN A 142 -13.68 1.80 6.23
N ARG A 143 -12.74 2.74 6.08
CA ARG A 143 -13.05 4.14 5.73
C ARG A 143 -13.57 4.28 4.31
N VAL A 144 -13.01 3.54 3.34
CA VAL A 144 -13.56 3.51 1.98
C VAL A 144 -15.01 3.05 2.03
N ARG A 145 -15.28 1.95 2.73
CA ARG A 145 -16.62 1.40 2.88
C ARG A 145 -17.59 2.39 3.54
N GLN A 146 -17.21 2.98 4.67
CA GLN A 146 -18.05 3.97 5.38
C GLN A 146 -18.40 5.20 4.54
N ASN A 147 -17.52 5.64 3.66
CA ASN A 147 -17.74 6.85 2.85
C ASN A 147 -18.45 6.58 1.53
N LEU A 148 -18.37 5.35 1.00
CA LEU A 148 -18.76 5.05 -0.38
C LEU A 148 -19.80 3.92 -0.51
N GLU A 149 -19.92 3.02 0.46
CA GLU A 149 -20.87 1.90 0.40
C GLU A 149 -22.31 2.40 0.60
N THR A 150 -23.21 1.96 -0.28
CA THR A 150 -24.65 2.21 -0.13
C THR A 150 -25.20 1.39 1.04
N VAL A 151 -25.83 2.04 2.01
CA VAL A 151 -26.58 1.39 3.11
C VAL A 151 -27.93 0.88 2.63
#